data_AF-A0AAV0HJ77-F1
#
_entry.id   AF-A0AAV0HJ77-F1
#
_cell.length_a   1.000
_cell.length_b   1.000
_cell.length_c   1.000
_cell.angle_alpha   90.00
_cell.angle_beta   90.00
_cell.angle_gamma   90.00
#
_symmetry.space_group_name_H-M   'P 1'
#
loop_
_entity.id
_entity.type
_entity.pdbx_description
1 polymer ?
#
loop_
_entity_poly.entity_id
_entity_poly.type
_entity_poly.pdbx_seq_one_letter_code
_entity_poly.pdbx_strand_id
1 'polypeptide(L)'
;MLDSAERFEQVFTIMYASPTDSSFREYVDSKKSLPTEDDWSSIRRLMKYLKFFYELTLRVSGTSYVTAHTFYKAIVDIHEVIAKLKKDADRHIQRMALRIEEKVRKYWFENDVA
;
A
#
# COMPACT_ATOMS: atom_id res chain seq x y z
N MET A 1 3.73 -5.25 8.69
CA MET A 1 3.65 -4.18 9.73
C MET A 1 2.22 -3.65 9.86
N LEU A 2 1.64 -3.04 8.82
CA LEU A 2 0.23 -2.58 8.86
C LEU A 2 -0.79 -3.75 8.93
N ASP A 3 -0.57 -4.84 8.18
CA ASP A 3 -1.41 -6.06 8.22
C ASP A 3 -1.45 -6.69 9.62
N SER A 4 -0.32 -6.63 10.33
CA SER A 4 -0.26 -7.08 11.72
C SER A 4 -1.05 -6.15 12.64
N ALA A 5 -0.94 -4.83 12.45
CA ALA A 5 -1.62 -3.83 13.27
C ALA A 5 -3.15 -3.85 13.08
N GLU A 6 -3.64 -4.06 11.86
CA GLU A 6 -5.07 -4.18 11.56
C GLU A 6 -5.74 -5.29 12.38
N ARG A 7 -5.08 -6.44 12.54
CA ARG A 7 -5.61 -7.59 13.30
C ARG A 7 -5.81 -7.30 14.79
N PHE A 8 -5.15 -6.26 15.31
CA PHE A 8 -5.23 -5.87 16.71
C PHE A 8 -6.16 -4.71 16.96
N GLU A 9 -6.91 -4.21 15.95
CA GLU A 9 -7.87 -3.11 16.09
C GLU A 9 -8.76 -3.24 17.35
N GLN A 10 -9.38 -4.41 17.55
CA GLN A 10 -10.23 -4.65 18.72
C GLN A 10 -9.42 -4.66 20.03
N VAL A 11 -8.16 -5.10 19.98
CA VAL A 11 -7.28 -5.14 21.15
C VAL A 11 -6.92 -3.73 21.61
N PHE A 12 -6.75 -2.76 20.70
CA PHE A 12 -6.56 -1.36 21.06
C PHE A 12 -7.74 -0.82 21.88
N THR A 13 -8.97 -1.15 21.50
CA THR A 13 -10.19 -0.74 22.23
C THR A 13 -10.30 -1.44 23.58
N ILE A 14 -10.08 -2.75 23.62
CA ILE A 14 -10.17 -3.55 24.86
C ILE A 14 -9.12 -3.10 25.87
N MET A 15 -7.87 -2.89 25.44
CA MET A 15 -6.80 -2.44 26.33
C MET A 15 -7.07 -1.04 26.90
N TYR A 16 -7.64 -0.13 26.12
CA TYR A 16 -8.00 1.20 26.62
C TYR A 16 -9.14 1.17 27.65
N ALA A 17 -10.12 0.29 27.45
CA ALA A 17 -11.25 0.11 28.37
C ALA A 17 -10.91 -0.78 29.59
N SER A 18 -9.75 -1.44 29.59
CA SER A 18 -9.37 -2.37 30.63
C SER A 18 -9.00 -1.67 31.93
N PRO A 19 -9.61 -2.04 33.07
CA PRO A 19 -9.28 -1.46 34.38
C PRO A 19 -7.99 -2.05 34.99
N THR A 20 -7.44 -3.13 34.43
CA THR A 20 -6.26 -3.83 34.99
C THR A 20 -4.92 -3.29 34.50
N ASP A 21 -4.89 -2.58 33.36
CA ASP A 21 -3.65 -2.03 32.81
C ASP A 21 -3.85 -0.55 32.44
N SER A 22 -3.66 0.32 33.42
CA SER A 22 -3.79 1.76 33.25
C SER A 22 -2.64 2.37 32.45
N SER A 23 -1.51 1.66 32.29
CA SER A 23 -0.32 2.19 31.62
C SER A 23 -0.57 2.49 30.14
N PHE A 24 -1.34 1.64 29.48
CA PHE A 24 -1.74 1.83 28.09
C PHE A 24 -2.70 3.02 27.93
N ARG A 25 -3.67 3.14 28.84
CA ARG A 25 -4.63 4.26 28.85
C ARG A 25 -3.93 5.60 29.06
N GLU A 26 -3.04 5.68 30.05
CA GLU A 26 -2.23 6.87 30.33
C GLU A 26 -1.32 7.27 29.14
N TYR A 27 -0.75 6.28 28.44
CA TYR A 27 0.03 6.54 27.23
C TYR A 27 -0.82 7.16 26.11
N VAL A 28 -2.01 6.60 25.86
CA VAL A 28 -2.95 7.14 24.87
C VAL A 28 -3.35 8.56 25.25
N ASP A 29 -3.86 8.77 26.46
CA ASP A 29 -4.33 10.09 26.92
C ASP A 29 -3.21 11.16 26.91
N SER A 30 -1.95 10.79 27.14
CA SER A 30 -0.81 11.73 27.20
C SER A 30 -0.14 12.04 25.86
N LYS A 31 -0.22 11.16 24.86
CA LYS A 31 0.61 11.27 23.65
C LYS A 31 -0.13 11.05 22.34
N LYS A 32 -1.23 10.28 22.30
CA LYS A 32 -1.91 9.87 21.05
C LYS A 32 -3.36 9.47 21.28
N SER A 33 -4.28 9.95 20.44
CA SER A 33 -5.63 9.37 20.37
C SER A 33 -5.59 7.93 19.83
N LEU A 34 -6.56 7.11 20.25
CA LEU A 34 -6.81 5.83 19.61
C LEU A 34 -7.15 6.04 18.12
N PRO A 35 -6.74 5.12 17.23
CA PRO A 35 -7.19 5.14 15.86
C PRO A 35 -8.72 4.98 15.80
N THR A 36 -9.36 5.84 15.04
CA THR A 36 -10.80 5.85 14.81
C THR A 36 -11.20 4.81 13.76
N GLU A 37 -12.48 4.51 13.62
CA GLU A 37 -12.97 3.65 12.53
C GLU A 37 -12.57 4.18 11.14
N ASP A 38 -12.54 5.51 10.98
CA ASP A 38 -12.09 6.14 9.73
C ASP A 38 -10.59 5.93 9.47
N ASP A 39 -9.77 5.91 10.53
CA ASP A 39 -8.35 5.58 10.43
C ASP A 39 -8.16 4.12 10.02
N TRP A 40 -8.91 3.20 10.64
CA TRP A 40 -8.87 1.78 10.27
C TRP A 40 -9.35 1.54 8.84
N SER A 41 -10.46 2.16 8.45
CA SER A 41 -10.95 2.16 7.06
C SER A 41 -9.89 2.69 6.08
N SER A 42 -9.16 3.73 6.47
CA SER A 42 -8.06 4.30 5.68
C SER A 42 -6.85 3.38 5.59
N ILE A 43 -6.48 2.69 6.68
CA ILE A 43 -5.43 1.67 6.69
C ILE A 43 -5.81 0.51 5.76
N ARG A 44 -7.04 0.00 5.84
CA ARG A 44 -7.54 -1.09 4.98
C ARG A 44 -7.47 -0.71 3.50
N ARG A 45 -7.89 0.51 3.16
CA ARG A 45 -7.76 1.05 1.79
C ARG A 45 -6.29 1.14 1.37
N LEU A 46 -5.43 1.71 2.22
CA LEU A 46 -3.99 1.85 1.94
C LEU A 46 -3.29 0.49 1.78
N MET A 47 -3.66 -0.51 2.56
CA MET A 47 -3.09 -1.86 2.47
C MET A 47 -3.40 -2.54 1.14
N LYS A 48 -4.62 -2.38 0.62
CA LYS A 48 -4.97 -2.86 -0.73
C LYS A 48 -4.02 -2.27 -1.78
N TYR A 49 -3.66 -1.00 -1.62
CA TYR A 49 -2.73 -0.30 -2.52
C TYR A 49 -1.30 -0.81 -2.37
N LEU A 50 -0.82 -0.89 -1.14
CA LEU A 50 0.55 -1.34 -0.86
C LEU A 50 0.79 -2.78 -1.30
N LYS A 51 -0.18 -3.67 -1.10
CA LYS A 51 -0.09 -5.06 -1.56
C LYS A 51 0.09 -5.14 -3.07
N PHE A 52 -0.65 -4.32 -3.81
CA PHE A 52 -0.53 -4.24 -5.25
C PHE A 52 0.88 -3.79 -5.69
N PHE A 53 1.42 -2.71 -5.12
CA PHE A 53 2.78 -2.26 -5.46
C PHE A 53 3.85 -3.24 -5.04
N TYR A 54 3.65 -3.93 -3.93
CA TYR A 54 4.55 -4.98 -3.47
C TYR A 54 4.62 -6.12 -4.50
N GLU A 55 3.48 -6.61 -4.98
CA GLU A 55 3.43 -7.66 -6.01
C GLU A 55 4.09 -7.21 -7.33
N LEU A 56 3.83 -5.98 -7.77
CA LEU A 56 4.50 -5.41 -8.95
C LEU A 56 6.02 -5.35 -8.75
N THR A 57 6.47 -4.82 -7.61
CA THR A 57 7.90 -4.64 -7.31
C THR A 57 8.59 -6.00 -7.25
N LEU A 58 7.99 -6.99 -6.60
CA LEU A 58 8.54 -8.35 -6.50
C LEU A 58 8.79 -8.94 -7.89
N ARG A 59 7.82 -8.80 -8.81
CA ARG A 59 7.92 -9.30 -10.19
C ARG A 59 9.04 -8.62 -10.98
N VAL A 60 9.19 -7.31 -10.85
CA VAL A 60 10.25 -6.54 -11.55
C VAL A 60 11.62 -6.75 -10.92
N SER A 61 11.69 -6.99 -9.60
CA SER A 61 12.94 -7.20 -8.86
C SER A 61 13.53 -8.61 -8.99
N GLY A 62 12.82 -9.54 -9.65
CA GLY A 62 13.28 -10.92 -9.80
C GLY A 62 14.49 -11.01 -10.75
N THR A 63 15.63 -11.45 -10.23
CA THR A 63 16.90 -11.57 -10.97
C THR A 63 17.19 -12.98 -11.49
N SER A 64 16.29 -13.93 -11.28
CA SER A 64 16.48 -15.36 -11.55
C SER A 64 15.92 -15.88 -12.88
N TYR A 65 15.45 -15.00 -13.78
CA TYR A 65 14.87 -15.39 -15.08
C TYR A 65 15.55 -14.68 -16.24
N VAL A 66 15.67 -15.38 -17.38
CA VAL A 66 16.25 -14.84 -18.62
C VAL A 66 15.43 -13.64 -19.10
N THR A 67 16.10 -12.49 -19.15
CA THR A 67 15.57 -11.13 -19.01
C THR A 67 14.92 -10.52 -20.27
N ALA A 68 14.82 -11.23 -21.39
CA ALA A 68 14.23 -10.65 -22.61
C ALA A 68 12.77 -11.04 -22.82
N HIS A 69 12.42 -12.32 -22.70
CA HIS A 69 11.10 -12.82 -23.08
C HIS A 69 10.00 -12.54 -22.04
N THR A 70 10.35 -12.50 -20.74
CA THR A 70 9.41 -12.22 -19.64
C THR A 70 9.31 -10.74 -19.30
N PHE A 71 10.33 -9.95 -19.64
CA PHE A 71 10.39 -8.54 -19.30
C PHE A 71 9.32 -7.73 -20.03
N TYR A 72 9.13 -7.98 -21.33
CA TYR A 72 8.01 -7.39 -22.07
C TYR A 72 6.66 -7.73 -21.44
N LYS A 73 6.48 -8.98 -21.01
CA LYS A 73 5.26 -9.41 -20.32
C LYS A 73 5.07 -8.69 -18.98
N ALA A 74 6.13 -8.52 -18.19
CA ALA A 74 6.07 -7.77 -16.94
C ALA A 74 5.69 -6.29 -17.18
N ILE A 75 6.21 -5.66 -18.24
CA ILE A 75 5.83 -4.29 -18.64
C ILE A 75 4.35 -4.24 -19.02
N VAL A 76 3.89 -5.16 -19.85
CA VAL A 76 2.47 -5.23 -20.27
C VAL A 76 1.57 -5.42 -19.05
N ASP A 77 1.91 -6.32 -18.15
CA ASP A 77 1.17 -6.58 -16.91
C ASP A 77 1.11 -5.31 -16.02
N ILE A 78 2.24 -4.58 -15.87
CA ILE A 78 2.27 -3.31 -15.13
C ILE A 78 1.30 -2.29 -15.73
N HIS A 79 1.34 -2.10 -17.05
CA HIS A 79 0.45 -1.17 -17.74
C HIS A 79 -1.02 -1.58 -17.64
N GLU A 80 -1.31 -2.88 -17.76
CA GLU A 80 -2.67 -3.39 -17.62
C GLU A 80 -3.23 -3.11 -16.23
N VAL A 81 -2.43 -3.33 -15.18
CA VAL A 81 -2.94 -3.08 -13.83
C VAL A 81 -3.04 -1.58 -13.52
N ILE A 82 -2.11 -0.75 -13.98
CA ILE A 82 -2.26 0.71 -13.88
C ILE A 82 -3.54 1.17 -14.58
N ALA A 83 -3.85 0.64 -15.76
CA ALA A 83 -5.06 0.96 -16.50
C ALA A 83 -6.34 0.52 -15.76
N LYS A 84 -6.33 -0.62 -15.07
CA LYS A 84 -7.44 -1.05 -14.20
C LYS A 84 -7.62 -0.08 -13.02
N LEU A 85 -6.54 0.31 -12.36
CA LEU A 85 -6.58 1.22 -11.21
C LEU A 85 -7.01 2.65 -11.58
N LYS A 86 -6.67 3.12 -12.77
CA LYS A 86 -7.18 4.40 -13.31
C LYS A 86 -8.70 4.41 -13.48
N LYS A 87 -9.34 3.24 -13.57
CA LYS A 87 -10.79 3.06 -13.70
C LYS A 87 -11.49 2.68 -12.39
N ASP A 88 -10.76 2.62 -11.27
CA ASP A 88 -11.34 2.29 -9.97
C ASP A 88 -12.35 3.36 -9.52
N ALA A 89 -13.33 3.00 -8.70
CA ALA A 89 -14.30 3.93 -8.15
C ALA A 89 -13.70 4.91 -7.11
N ASP A 90 -12.62 4.52 -6.42
CA ASP A 90 -11.96 5.38 -5.44
C ASP A 90 -11.02 6.39 -6.13
N ARG A 91 -11.33 7.69 -6.00
CA ARG A 91 -10.51 8.78 -6.57
C ARG A 91 -9.07 8.81 -6.05
N HIS A 92 -8.82 8.32 -4.84
CA HIS A 92 -7.47 8.21 -4.31
C HIS A 92 -6.66 7.15 -5.07
N ILE A 93 -7.29 6.04 -5.46
CA ILE A 93 -6.67 5.01 -6.30
C ILE A 93 -6.34 5.57 -7.67
N GLN A 94 -7.30 6.23 -8.30
CA GLN A 94 -7.09 6.84 -9.62
C GLN A 94 -5.90 7.81 -9.59
N ARG A 95 -5.85 8.72 -8.60
CA ARG A 95 -4.77 9.70 -8.46
C ARG A 95 -3.42 9.03 -8.23
N MET A 96 -3.40 7.95 -7.44
CA MET A 96 -2.18 7.20 -7.18
C MET A 96 -1.73 6.43 -8.43
N ALA A 97 -2.64 5.82 -9.17
CA ALA A 97 -2.35 5.12 -10.42
C ALA A 97 -1.68 6.05 -11.44
N LEU A 98 -2.18 7.29 -11.58
CA LEU A 98 -1.55 8.32 -12.42
C LEU A 98 -0.11 8.63 -11.98
N ARG A 99 0.13 8.78 -10.67
CA ARG A 99 1.50 9.01 -10.15
C ARG A 99 2.44 7.83 -10.37
N ILE A 100 1.94 6.59 -10.34
CA ILE A 100 2.77 5.42 -10.67
C ILE A 100 3.03 5.34 -12.17
N GLU A 101 2.06 5.65 -13.01
CA GLU A 101 2.24 5.75 -14.47
C GLU A 101 3.35 6.74 -14.81
N GLU A 102 3.35 7.92 -14.18
CA GLU A 102 4.42 8.92 -14.33
C GLU A 102 5.79 8.37 -13.91
N LYS A 103 5.88 7.66 -12.77
CA LYS A 103 7.14 7.07 -12.29
C LYS A 103 7.65 5.96 -13.19
N VAL A 104 6.76 5.09 -13.68
CA VAL A 104 7.10 4.03 -14.65
C VAL A 104 7.57 4.68 -15.94
N ARG A 105 6.83 5.67 -16.46
CA ARG A 105 7.25 6.37 -17.68
C ARG A 105 8.63 6.99 -17.54
N LYS A 106 8.89 7.67 -16.42
CA LYS A 106 10.19 8.28 -16.13
C LYS A 106 11.32 7.27 -16.04
N TYR A 107 11.12 6.16 -15.33
CA TYR A 107 12.17 5.16 -15.16
C TYR A 107 12.50 4.44 -16.48
N TRP A 108 11.50 4.18 -17.31
CA TRP A 108 11.61 3.30 -18.47
C TRP A 108 11.76 4.02 -19.83
N PHE A 109 11.28 5.25 -19.99
CA PHE A 109 11.24 5.94 -21.28
C PHE A 109 11.92 7.31 -21.30
N GLU A 110 12.14 7.95 -20.15
CA GLU A 110 12.80 9.27 -20.11
C GLU A 110 14.33 9.18 -20.06
N ASN A 111 14.90 7.99 -19.86
CA ASN A 111 16.35 7.76 -19.84
C ASN A 111 16.93 7.26 -21.19
N ASP A 112 16.12 7.04 -22.22
CA ASP A 112 16.57 6.63 -23.56
C ASP A 112 16.98 7.83 -24.44
N VAL A 113 17.74 8.76 -23.86
CA VAL A 113 18.55 9.72 -24.63
C VAL A 113 20.03 9.38 -24.39
N ALA A 114 20.52 8.42 -25.18
CA ALA A 114 21.95 8.21 -25.45
C ALA A 114 22.11 7.69 -26.88
#